data_AF-C3YXH1-F1
#
_entry.id   AF-C3YXH1-F1
#
_cell.length_a   1.000
_cell.length_b   1.000
_cell.length_c   1.000
_cell.angle_alpha   90.00
_cell.angle_beta   90.00
_cell.angle_gamma   90.00
#
_symmetry.space_group_name_H-M   'P 1'
#
loop_
_entity.id
_entity.type
_entity.pdbx_description
1 polymer ?
#
loop_
_entity_poly.entity_id
_entity_poly.type
_entity_poly.pdbx_seq_one_letter_code
_entity_poly.pdbx_strand_id
1 'polypeptide(L)'
;FTSGVTTVGVNAGFVGLIANSMFRRVLQVTQARVLSALPMFLIPAVTASAAWQAFVAQSMLAGNLNCPVCAQVRGASINVLAGFINPVCLAIPMVGGLARRYYTAVLPKGNDFWEFWLKTSRPVVWRMLPALLLQAAWGAMLASKEFDLYLQISK
;
A
#
# COMPACT_ATOMS: atom_id res chain seq x y z
N PHE A 1 -19.77 0.78 2.80
CA PHE A 1 -18.83 1.66 2.08
C PHE A 1 -17.83 2.33 3.01
N THR A 2 -18.24 3.13 4.01
CA THR A 2 -17.28 3.81 4.92
C THR A 2 -16.38 2.85 5.71
N SER A 3 -16.93 1.72 6.17
CA SER A 3 -16.16 0.66 6.85
C SER A 3 -15.10 0.01 5.95
N GLY A 4 -15.38 -0.12 4.65
CA GLY A 4 -14.42 -0.65 3.69
C GLY A 4 -13.25 0.32 3.47
N VAL A 5 -13.57 1.61 3.30
CA VAL A 5 -12.59 2.69 3.14
C VAL A 5 -11.64 2.78 4.35
N THR A 6 -12.18 2.78 5.57
CA THR A 6 -11.36 2.91 6.78
C THR A 6 -10.45 1.71 7.00
N THR A 7 -10.95 0.49 6.80
CA THR A 7 -10.15 -0.73 6.98
C THR A 7 -9.03 -0.84 5.95
N VAL A 8 -9.29 -0.48 4.69
CA VAL A 8 -8.27 -0.43 3.64
C VAL A 8 -7.20 0.62 3.92
N GLY A 9 -7.62 1.82 4.35
CA GLY A 9 -6.70 2.89 4.72
C GLY A 9 -5.79 2.51 5.89
N VAL A 10 -6.36 1.99 6.98
CA VAL A 10 -5.59 1.58 8.16
C VAL A 10 -4.60 0.46 7.82
N ASN A 11 -5.04 -0.55 7.06
CA ASN A 11 -4.17 -1.63 6.61
C ASN A 11 -3.02 -1.12 5.72
N ALA A 12 -3.30 -0.21 4.78
CA ALA A 12 -2.27 0.40 3.94
C ALA A 12 -1.23 1.18 4.77
N GLY A 13 -1.68 1.90 5.80
CA GLY A 13 -0.80 2.59 6.74
C GLY A 13 0.12 1.61 7.49
N PHE A 14 -0.41 0.49 7.99
CA PHE A 14 0.40 -0.55 8.65
C PHE A 14 1.42 -1.19 7.69
N VAL A 15 1.03 -1.46 6.45
CA VAL A 15 1.93 -1.98 5.42
C VAL A 15 3.06 -0.99 5.14
N GLY A 16 2.77 0.31 5.09
CA GLY A 16 3.78 1.38 5.00
C GLY A 16 4.76 1.39 6.18
N LEU A 17 4.27 1.20 7.41
CA LEU A 17 5.12 1.11 8.61
C LEU A 17 6.03 -0.13 8.57
N ILE A 18 5.50 -1.28 8.16
CA ILE A 18 6.26 -2.52 8.04
C ILE A 18 7.34 -2.38 6.97
N ALA A 19 6.98 -1.85 5.79
CA ALA A 19 7.93 -1.58 4.70
C ALA A 19 9.05 -0.64 5.18
N ASN A 20 8.69 0.48 5.83
CA ASN A 20 9.66 1.43 6.38
C ASN A 20 10.60 0.77 7.40
N SER A 21 10.09 -0.09 8.28
CA SER A 21 10.91 -0.84 9.25
C SER A 21 11.91 -1.77 8.55
N MET A 22 11.48 -2.49 7.52
CA MET A 22 12.35 -3.40 6.76
C MET A 22 13.44 -2.65 5.99
N PHE A 23 13.09 -1.60 5.25
CA PHE A 23 14.06 -0.79 4.52
C PHE A 23 15.06 -0.10 5.46
N ARG A 24 14.62 0.37 6.63
CA ARG A 24 15.51 0.93 7.66
C ARG A 24 16.52 -0.08 8.18
N ARG A 25 16.14 -1.35 8.34
CA ARG A 25 17.06 -2.43 8.75
C ARG A 25 18.12 -2.69 7.68
N VAL A 26 17.73 -2.67 6.39
CA VAL A 26 18.67 -2.88 5.28
C VAL A 26 19.66 -1.73 5.14
N LEU A 27 19.21 -0.48 5.29
CA LEU A 27 20.04 0.73 5.16
C LEU A 27 20.65 1.21 6.49
N GLN A 28 20.52 0.43 7.57
CA GLN A 28 21.04 0.73 8.92
C GLN A 28 20.64 2.12 9.47
N VAL A 29 19.44 2.60 9.11
CA VAL A 29 18.94 3.91 9.52
C VAL A 29 18.22 3.83 10.88
N THR A 30 18.90 4.25 11.94
CA THR A 30 18.34 4.33 13.32
C THR A 30 17.67 5.66 13.63
N GLN A 31 18.07 6.74 12.95
CA GLN A 31 17.62 8.11 13.22
C GLN A 31 16.18 8.38 12.76
N ALA A 32 15.52 9.35 13.40
CA ALA A 32 14.19 9.87 13.05
C ALA A 32 13.06 8.81 12.91
N ARG A 33 13.09 7.75 13.74
CA ARG A 33 12.17 6.61 13.64
C ARG A 33 10.70 7.02 13.70
N VAL A 34 10.33 7.84 14.68
CA VAL A 34 8.95 8.36 14.86
C VAL A 34 8.58 9.36 13.76
N LEU A 35 9.50 10.29 13.43
CA LEU A 35 9.24 11.34 12.45
C LEU A 35 8.97 10.79 11.04
N SER A 36 9.60 9.67 10.68
CA SER A 36 9.35 9.00 9.39
C SER A 36 8.14 8.05 9.41
N ALA A 37 7.73 7.58 10.59
CA ALA A 37 6.62 6.64 10.73
C ALA A 37 5.29 7.33 10.46
N LEU A 38 5.16 8.58 10.91
CA LEU A 38 3.96 9.38 10.76
C LEU A 38 3.55 9.61 9.28
N PRO A 39 4.41 10.15 8.39
CA PRO A 39 4.10 10.26 6.97
C PRO A 39 3.97 8.88 6.28
N MET A 40 4.70 7.87 6.74
CA MET A 40 4.58 6.49 6.21
C MET A 40 3.27 5.81 6.55
N PHE A 41 2.59 6.24 7.61
CA PHE A 41 1.27 5.75 7.93
C PHE A 41 0.19 6.60 7.23
N LEU A 42 0.26 7.92 7.38
CA LEU A 42 -0.78 8.83 6.94
C LEU A 42 -0.89 8.90 5.41
N ILE A 43 0.24 8.99 4.69
CA ILE A 43 0.21 9.14 3.23
C ILE A 43 -0.43 7.88 2.60
N PRO A 44 0.06 6.65 2.86
CA PRO A 44 -0.57 5.46 2.29
C PRO A 44 -2.00 5.25 2.77
N ALA A 45 -2.32 5.58 4.04
CA ALA A 45 -3.67 5.43 4.56
C ALA A 45 -4.67 6.33 3.81
N VAL A 46 -4.34 7.60 3.62
CA VAL A 46 -5.19 8.55 2.89
C VAL A 46 -5.27 8.17 1.41
N THR A 47 -4.15 7.83 0.78
CA THR A 47 -4.13 7.42 -0.63
C THR A 47 -4.98 6.17 -0.87
N ALA A 48 -4.86 5.14 -0.04
CA ALA A 48 -5.64 3.92 -0.17
C ALA A 48 -7.13 4.15 0.10
N SER A 49 -7.46 4.98 1.09
CA SER A 49 -8.85 5.37 1.38
C SER A 49 -9.48 6.10 0.20
N ALA A 50 -8.77 7.09 -0.36
CA ALA A 50 -9.23 7.87 -1.49
C ALA A 50 -9.37 7.00 -2.75
N ALA A 51 -8.41 6.12 -3.02
CA ALA A 51 -8.46 5.20 -4.14
C ALA A 51 -9.63 4.20 -4.02
N TRP A 52 -9.85 3.62 -2.83
CA TRP A 52 -10.99 2.74 -2.59
C TRP A 52 -12.32 3.46 -2.82
N GLN A 53 -12.45 4.67 -2.25
CA GLN A 53 -13.65 5.46 -2.41
C GLN A 53 -13.92 5.78 -3.88
N ALA A 54 -12.93 6.30 -4.61
CA ALA A 54 -13.10 6.75 -5.99
C ALA A 54 -13.30 5.60 -6.98
N PHE A 55 -12.53 4.51 -6.85
CA PHE A 55 -12.50 3.45 -7.86
C PHE A 55 -13.35 2.23 -7.52
N VAL A 56 -13.70 2.00 -6.25
CA VAL A 56 -14.53 0.86 -5.84
C VAL A 56 -15.91 1.36 -5.45
N ALA A 57 -16.01 2.14 -4.38
CA ALA A 57 -17.31 2.54 -3.82
C ALA A 57 -18.14 3.40 -4.79
N GLN A 58 -17.56 4.46 -5.37
CA GLN A 58 -18.26 5.32 -6.33
C GLN A 58 -18.63 4.57 -7.61
N SER A 59 -17.79 3.65 -8.08
CA SER A 59 -18.06 2.87 -9.29
C SER A 59 -19.18 1.85 -9.11
N MET A 60 -19.35 1.31 -7.90
CA MET A 60 -20.50 0.47 -7.55
C MET A 60 -21.79 1.29 -7.46
N LEU A 61 -21.74 2.44 -6.77
CA LEU A 61 -22.91 3.32 -6.61
C LEU A 61 -23.40 3.91 -7.94
N ALA A 62 -22.49 4.18 -8.88
CA ALA A 62 -22.83 4.65 -10.21
C ALA A 62 -23.45 3.56 -11.13
N GLY A 63 -23.62 2.32 -10.67
CA GLY A 63 -24.21 1.23 -11.44
C GLY A 63 -23.37 0.71 -12.60
N ASN A 64 -22.07 1.06 -12.63
CA ASN A 64 -21.16 0.68 -13.72
C ASN A 64 -20.56 -0.73 -13.53
N LEU A 65 -20.80 -1.37 -12.38
CA LEU A 65 -20.43 -2.75 -12.11
C LEU A 65 -21.67 -3.58 -11.78
N ASN A 66 -22.13 -4.40 -12.73
CA ASN A 66 -23.24 -5.34 -12.53
C ASN A 66 -22.78 -6.80 -12.29
N CYS A 67 -21.47 -7.04 -12.21
CA CYS A 67 -20.91 -8.39 -12.07
C CYS A 67 -20.14 -8.55 -10.75
N PRO A 68 -20.43 -9.60 -9.95
CA PRO A 68 -19.74 -9.84 -8.67
C PRO A 68 -18.24 -10.07 -8.85
N VAL A 69 -17.83 -10.74 -9.94
CA VAL A 69 -16.42 -11.00 -10.23
C VAL A 69 -15.70 -9.69 -10.61
N CYS A 70 -16.35 -8.80 -11.34
CA CYS A 70 -15.77 -7.50 -11.70
C CYS A 70 -15.51 -6.64 -10.45
N ALA A 71 -16.44 -6.64 -9.49
CA ALA A 71 -16.29 -6.00 -8.21
C ALA A 71 -15.10 -6.55 -7.42
N GLN A 72 -14.96 -7.87 -7.34
CA GLN A 72 -13.86 -8.54 -6.64
C GLN A 72 -12.50 -8.23 -7.27
N VAL A 73 -12.37 -8.36 -8.59
CA VAL A 73 -11.10 -8.10 -9.31
C VAL A 73 -10.71 -6.63 -9.18
N ARG A 74 -11.67 -5.71 -9.26
CA ARG A 74 -11.42 -4.28 -9.09
C ARG A 74 -11.03 -3.93 -7.66
N GLY A 75 -11.73 -4.47 -6.67
CA GLY A 75 -11.37 -4.30 -5.25
C GLY A 75 -9.98 -4.85 -4.93
N ALA A 76 -9.66 -6.06 -5.39
CA ALA A 76 -8.36 -6.68 -5.19
C ALA A 76 -7.23 -5.86 -5.84
N SER A 77 -7.39 -5.46 -7.10
CA SER A 77 -6.38 -4.69 -7.82
C SER A 77 -6.14 -3.31 -7.20
N ILE A 78 -7.19 -2.58 -6.82
CA ILE A 78 -7.05 -1.28 -6.15
C ILE A 78 -6.40 -1.44 -4.76
N ASN A 79 -6.77 -2.47 -3.99
CA ASN A 79 -6.15 -2.71 -2.68
C ASN A 79 -4.66 -3.05 -2.79
N VAL A 80 -4.27 -3.81 -3.82
CA VAL A 80 -2.85 -4.13 -4.07
C VAL A 80 -2.09 -2.89 -4.52
N LEU A 81 -2.62 -2.13 -5.47
CA LEU A 81 -1.96 -0.94 -6.01
C LEU A 81 -1.81 0.15 -4.93
N ALA A 82 -2.91 0.52 -4.29
CA ALA A 82 -2.94 1.63 -3.34
C ALA A 82 -2.50 1.21 -1.93
N GLY A 83 -2.76 -0.04 -1.54
CA GLY A 83 -2.49 -0.55 -0.19
C GLY A 83 -1.15 -1.26 -0.01
N PHE A 84 -0.53 -1.77 -1.08
CA PHE A 84 0.76 -2.47 -1.01
C PHE A 84 1.84 -1.80 -1.86
N ILE A 85 1.60 -1.63 -3.16
CA ILE A 85 2.61 -1.13 -4.09
C ILE A 85 2.98 0.31 -3.75
N ASN A 86 1.98 1.18 -3.53
CA ASN A 86 2.19 2.56 -3.13
C ASN A 86 3.07 2.70 -1.87
N PRO A 87 2.76 2.10 -0.70
CA PRO A 87 3.61 2.23 0.49
C PRO A 87 5.02 1.65 0.30
N VAL A 88 5.18 0.53 -0.41
CA VAL A 88 6.49 -0.07 -0.65
C VAL A 88 7.35 0.83 -1.54
N CYS A 89 6.78 1.40 -2.60
CA CYS A 89 7.46 2.36 -3.46
C CYS A 89 7.79 3.66 -2.72
N LEU A 90 6.91 4.13 -1.84
CA LEU A 90 7.13 5.35 -1.04
C LEU A 90 8.28 5.16 -0.03
N ALA A 91 8.44 3.95 0.52
CA ALA A 91 9.48 3.65 1.51
C ALA A 91 10.91 3.81 0.96
N ILE A 92 11.12 3.53 -0.32
CA ILE A 92 12.41 3.64 -1.01
C ILE A 92 12.98 5.08 -0.95
N PRO A 93 12.33 6.11 -1.53
CA PRO A 93 12.85 7.47 -1.51
C PRO A 93 12.91 8.05 -0.09
N MET A 94 11.98 7.69 0.79
CA MET A 94 11.95 8.20 2.15
C MET A 94 13.18 7.72 2.95
N VAL A 95 13.43 6.42 2.98
CA VAL A 95 14.57 5.84 3.72
C VAL A 95 15.88 6.17 3.01
N GLY A 96 15.90 6.21 1.68
CA GLY A 96 17.08 6.66 0.92
C GLY A 96 17.45 8.12 1.21
N GLY A 97 16.46 9.01 1.31
CA GLY A 97 16.66 10.42 1.68
C GLY A 97 17.19 10.59 3.10
N LEU A 98 16.64 9.82 4.06
CA LEU A 98 17.16 9.74 5.42
C LEU A 98 18.61 9.22 5.44
N ALA A 99 18.90 8.18 4.66
CA ALA A 99 20.23 7.60 4.60
C ALA A 99 21.27 8.58 4.07
N ARG A 100 20.91 9.38 3.05
CA ARG A 100 21.75 10.45 2.50
C ARG A 100 21.95 11.60 3.50
N ARG A 101 20.93 11.98 4.25
CA ARG A 101 21.01 13.09 5.22
C ARG A 101 21.87 12.76 6.44
N TYR A 102 21.80 11.52 6.92
CA TYR A 102 22.52 11.07 8.11
C TYR A 102 23.80 10.28 7.80
N TYR A 103 24.22 10.20 6.53
CA TYR A 103 25.41 9.44 6.07
C TYR A 103 25.50 8.02 6.65
N THR A 104 24.36 7.33 6.72
CA THR A 104 24.26 6.01 7.37
C THR A 104 24.59 4.86 6.43
N ALA A 105 24.47 5.06 5.12
CA ALA A 105 24.83 4.07 4.11
C ALA A 105 25.49 4.76 2.90
N VAL A 106 26.38 4.05 2.21
CA VAL A 106 26.96 4.53 0.94
C VAL A 106 25.91 4.32 -0.16
N LEU A 107 25.21 5.40 -0.54
CA LEU A 107 24.31 5.36 -1.69
C LEU A 107 25.11 5.46 -2.99
N PRO A 108 24.72 4.71 -4.05
CA PRO A 108 25.38 4.80 -5.34
C PRO A 108 25.25 6.21 -5.93
N LYS A 109 26.34 6.71 -6.53
CA LYS A 109 26.39 7.99 -7.25
C LYS A 109 26.53 7.66 -8.74
N GLY A 110 25.45 7.73 -9.52
CA GLY A 110 25.50 7.54 -10.98
C GLY A 110 24.60 6.42 -11.50
N ASN A 111 25.05 5.74 -12.57
CA ASN A 111 24.26 4.77 -13.34
C ASN A 111 23.79 3.53 -12.55
N ASP A 112 24.46 3.20 -11.44
CA ASP A 112 24.16 1.99 -10.64
C ASP A 112 23.00 2.20 -9.64
N PHE A 113 22.32 3.34 -9.70
CA PHE A 113 21.19 3.66 -8.82
C PHE A 113 20.07 2.61 -8.91
N TRP A 114 19.66 2.26 -10.13
CA TRP A 114 18.56 1.32 -10.34
C TRP A 114 18.92 -0.10 -9.87
N GLU A 115 20.13 -0.56 -10.16
CA GLU A 115 20.57 -1.89 -9.76
C GLU A 115 20.64 -2.03 -8.23
N PHE A 116 21.16 -1.01 -7.54
CA PHE A 116 21.19 -0.97 -6.09
C PHE A 116 19.79 -1.07 -5.46
N TRP A 117 18.83 -0.31 -5.97
CA TRP A 117 17.45 -0.33 -5.45
C TRP A 117 16.71 -1.60 -5.81
N LEU A 118 16.93 -2.17 -7.00
CA LEU A 118 16.38 -3.49 -7.36
C LEU A 118 16.93 -4.58 -6.44
N LYS A 119 18.26 -4.60 -6.21
CA LYS A 119 18.90 -5.58 -5.33
C LYS A 119 18.46 -5.43 -3.87
N THR A 120 18.29 -4.20 -3.41
CA THR A 120 17.83 -3.87 -2.05
C THR A 120 16.35 -4.18 -1.82
N SER A 121 15.50 -3.88 -2.80
CA SER A 121 14.04 -4.08 -2.70
C SER A 121 13.64 -5.54 -2.84
N ARG A 122 14.34 -6.35 -3.66
CA ARG A 122 14.05 -7.76 -3.89
C ARG A 122 13.81 -8.56 -2.59
N PRO A 123 14.73 -8.61 -1.61
CA PRO A 123 14.51 -9.35 -0.36
C PRO A 123 13.38 -8.77 0.50
N VAL A 124 13.11 -7.47 0.42
CA VAL A 124 12.01 -6.82 1.15
C VAL A 124 10.67 -7.25 0.56
N VAL A 125 10.53 -7.19 -0.77
CA VAL A 125 9.33 -7.61 -1.48
C VAL A 125 9.05 -9.09 -1.25
N TRP A 126 10.08 -9.96 -1.29
CA TRP A 126 9.91 -11.38 -0.99
C TRP A 126 9.40 -11.65 0.42
N ARG A 127 9.88 -10.90 1.43
CA ARG A 127 9.37 -11.01 2.81
C ARG A 127 7.97 -10.48 2.98
N MET A 128 7.57 -9.51 2.15
CA MET A 128 6.25 -8.91 2.17
C MET A 128 5.25 -9.62 1.24
N LEU A 129 5.68 -10.63 0.48
CA LEU A 129 4.82 -11.41 -0.41
C LEU A 129 3.59 -12.03 0.29
N PRO A 130 3.69 -12.58 1.52
CA PRO A 130 2.50 -13.06 2.23
C PRO A 130 1.51 -11.92 2.53
N ALA A 131 2.02 -10.74 2.87
CA ALA A 131 1.18 -9.57 3.11
C ALA A 131 0.49 -9.11 1.82
N LEU A 132 1.18 -9.16 0.67
CA LEU A 132 0.59 -8.87 -0.64
C LEU A 132 -0.59 -9.80 -0.95
N LEU A 133 -0.40 -11.12 -0.78
CA LEU A 133 -1.44 -12.10 -1.05
C LEU A 133 -2.63 -11.91 -0.11
N LEU A 134 -2.36 -11.68 1.17
CA LEU A 134 -3.39 -11.41 2.16
C LEU A 134 -4.16 -10.12 1.84
N GLN A 135 -3.49 -9.09 1.35
CA GLN A 135 -4.10 -7.82 0.97
C GLN A 135 -4.94 -7.95 -0.30
N ALA A 136 -4.50 -8.73 -1.28
CA ALA A 136 -5.31 -9.06 -2.46
C ALA A 136 -6.59 -9.81 -2.07
N ALA A 137 -6.47 -10.85 -1.24
CA ALA A 137 -7.62 -11.63 -0.75
C ALA A 137 -8.58 -10.76 0.08
N TRP A 138 -8.05 -9.94 0.99
CA TRP A 138 -8.85 -9.03 1.80
C TRP A 138 -9.59 -8.00 0.95
N GLY A 139 -8.94 -7.45 -0.07
CA GLY A 139 -9.56 -6.52 -1.02
C GLY A 139 -10.69 -7.17 -1.82
N ALA A 140 -10.50 -8.41 -2.28
CA ALA A 140 -11.55 -9.15 -2.96
C ALA A 140 -12.76 -9.43 -2.05
N MET A 141 -12.52 -9.92 -0.83
CA MET A 141 -13.57 -10.22 0.15
C MET A 141 -14.36 -8.98 0.58
N LEU A 142 -13.67 -7.85 0.77
CA LEU A 142 -14.29 -6.60 1.17
C LEU A 142 -15.17 -6.07 0.03
N ALA A 143 -14.67 -6.09 -1.20
CA ALA A 143 -15.45 -5.68 -2.37
C ALA A 143 -16.67 -6.59 -2.61
N SER A 144 -16.58 -7.90 -2.37
CA SER A 144 -17.75 -8.77 -2.47
C SER A 144 -18.80 -8.44 -1.41
N LYS A 145 -18.38 -8.19 -0.17
CA LYS A 145 -19.29 -7.77 0.91
C LYS A 145 -19.98 -6.44 0.61
N GLU A 146 -19.24 -5.48 0.05
CA GLU A 146 -19.81 -4.19 -0.35
C GLU A 146 -20.78 -4.31 -1.53
N PHE A 147 -20.51 -5.24 -2.46
CA PHE A 147 -21.41 -5.54 -3.58
C PHE A 147 -22.71 -6.22 -3.11
N ASP A 148 -22.65 -7.16 -2.18
CA ASP A 148 -23.85 -7.79 -1.61
C ASP A 148 -24.75 -6.76 -0.90
N LEU A 149 -24.15 -5.84 -0.13
CA LEU A 149 -24.88 -4.74 0.51
C LEU A 149 -25.52 -3.80 -0.52
N TYR A 150 -24.82 -3.51 -1.63
CA TYR A 150 -25.37 -2.72 -2.72
C TYR A 150 -26.63 -3.38 -3.33
N LEU A 151 -26.58 -4.69 -3.60
CA LEU A 151 -27.72 -5.44 -4.14
C LEU A 151 -28.91 -5.51 -3.18
N GLN A 152 -28.66 -5.52 -1.86
CA GLN A 152 -29.74 -5.47 -0.87
C GLN A 152 -30.44 -4.12 -0.84
N ILE A 153 -29.71 -3.02 -1.07
CA ILE A 153 -30.26 -1.67 -1.10
C ILE A 153 -30.97 -1.37 -2.42
N SER A 154 -30.57 -2.02 -3.52
CA SER A 154 -31.17 -1.82 -4.84
C SER A 154 -32.44 -2.65 -5.10
N LYS A 155 -32.81 -3.55 -4.17
CA LYS A 155 -34.04 -4.35 -4.22
C LYS A 155 -35.14 -3.66 -3.41
#